data_AF-A0A2V9D1R2-F1
#
_entry.id   AF-A0A2V9D1R2-F1
#
_cell.length_a   1.000
_cell.length_b   1.000
_cell.length_c   1.000
_cell.angle_alpha   90.00
_cell.angle_beta   90.00
_cell.angle_gamma   90.00
#
_symmetry.space_group_name_H-M   'P 1'
#
loop_
_entity.id
_entity.type
_entity.pdbx_description
1 polymer ?
#
loop_
_entity_poly.entity_id
_entity_poly.type
_entity_poly.pdbx_seq_one_letter_code
_entity_poly.pdbx_strand_id
1 'polypeptide(L)'
;MTPGISTRTTSIGFNVMRIHYSADPDKNPATESGRRWLKQAKTGMSDARWRKEFEIDYGALSGQRVFPEFEPSVHVVHLFQLPPDEWTLYMACDPHPRTPHAFLWLAINREGEMVVPFSWWPEYMVQNNFHATVKDYIEGVREIEEYLAKSLLAEKIHIRVMDSERSMRFS
;
A
#
# COMPACT_ATOMS: atom_id res chain seq x y z
N MET A 1 -10.89 25.71 25.05
CA MET A 1 -10.69 24.55 24.15
C MET A 1 -9.99 25.06 22.90
N THR A 2 -8.87 24.45 22.50
CA THR A 2 -8.21 24.79 21.23
C THR A 2 -9.09 24.27 20.08
N PRO A 3 -9.51 25.13 19.14
CA PRO A 3 -10.30 24.70 17.98
C PRO A 3 -9.61 23.55 17.24
N GLY A 4 -10.38 22.53 16.84
CA GLY A 4 -9.84 21.36 16.15
C GLY A 4 -9.23 20.27 17.03
N ILE A 5 -9.17 20.43 18.36
CA ILE A 5 -8.73 19.37 19.29
C ILE A 5 -9.93 18.85 20.09
N SER A 6 -10.09 17.53 20.14
CA SER A 6 -11.03 16.88 21.07
C SER A 6 -10.39 15.69 21.77
N THR A 7 -10.82 15.41 22.99
CA THR A 7 -10.32 14.28 23.80
C THR A 7 -11.48 13.40 24.25
N ARG A 8 -11.24 12.10 24.35
CA ARG A 8 -12.17 11.14 24.95
C ARG A 8 -11.41 10.02 25.66
N THR A 9 -12.02 9.43 26.68
CA THR A 9 -11.51 8.21 27.32
C THR A 9 -12.33 7.02 26.84
N THR A 10 -11.67 5.92 26.47
CA THR A 10 -12.36 4.69 26.05
C THR A 10 -12.86 3.91 27.26
N SER A 11 -13.78 2.96 27.04
CA SER A 11 -14.31 2.06 28.08
C SER A 11 -13.25 1.19 28.76
N ILE A 12 -12.10 1.00 28.11
CA ILE A 12 -10.94 0.25 28.60
C ILE A 12 -9.84 1.16 29.18
N GLY A 13 -10.13 2.46 29.38
CA GLY A 13 -9.28 3.40 30.09
C GLY A 13 -8.21 4.14 29.26
N PHE A 14 -8.17 3.97 27.94
CA PHE A 14 -7.24 4.72 27.09
C PHE A 14 -7.72 6.14 26.81
N ASN A 15 -6.82 7.11 26.92
CA ASN A 15 -7.07 8.49 26.48
C ASN A 15 -6.80 8.62 24.99
N VAL A 16 -7.78 9.11 24.25
CA VAL A 16 -7.72 9.35 22.81
C VAL A 16 -7.82 10.85 22.58
N MET A 17 -6.83 11.42 21.90
CA MET A 17 -6.83 12.80 21.45
C MET A 17 -6.99 12.82 19.93
N ARG A 18 -8.00 13.53 19.43
CA ARG A 18 -8.20 13.83 18.02
C ARG A 18 -7.68 15.23 17.75
N ILE A 19 -6.75 15.35 16.81
CA ILE A 19 -6.19 16.63 16.35
C ILE A 19 -6.57 16.82 14.89
N HIS A 20 -7.34 17.87 14.60
CA HIS A 20 -7.67 18.31 13.25
C HIS A 20 -6.66 19.37 12.76
N TYR A 21 -6.41 19.46 11.46
CA TYR A 21 -5.42 20.41 10.91
C TYR A 21 -5.75 21.87 11.25
N SER A 22 -7.03 22.20 11.52
CA SER A 22 -7.42 23.54 11.95
C SER A 22 -6.88 23.95 13.33
N ALA A 23 -6.32 23.01 14.10
CA ALA A 23 -5.63 23.31 15.36
C ALA A 23 -4.25 23.96 15.15
N ASP A 24 -3.68 23.83 13.95
CA ASP A 24 -2.44 24.47 13.53
C ASP A 24 -2.77 25.85 12.91
N PRO A 25 -2.30 26.98 13.49
CA PRO A 25 -2.57 28.31 12.97
C PRO A 25 -2.15 28.53 11.51
N ASP A 26 -1.13 27.82 11.03
CA ASP A 26 -0.64 27.93 9.66
C ASP A 26 -1.47 27.13 8.66
N LYS A 27 -2.33 26.24 9.14
CA LYS A 27 -3.25 25.41 8.34
C LYS A 27 -4.72 25.73 8.61
N ASN A 28 -4.99 26.56 9.61
CA ASN A 28 -6.34 26.95 9.99
C ASN A 28 -6.97 27.84 8.90
N PRO A 29 -8.08 27.42 8.25
CA PRO A 29 -8.72 28.21 7.19
C PRO A 29 -9.20 29.61 7.62
N ALA A 30 -9.29 29.88 8.93
CA ALA A 30 -9.55 31.20 9.46
C ALA A 30 -8.39 32.19 9.22
N THR A 31 -7.14 31.71 9.10
CA THR A 31 -5.95 32.52 8.85
C THR A 31 -5.65 32.64 7.35
N GLU A 32 -4.91 33.68 6.96
CA GLU A 32 -4.50 33.86 5.56
C GLU A 32 -3.49 32.79 5.10
N SER A 33 -2.56 32.41 5.98
CA SER A 33 -1.62 31.30 5.74
C SER A 33 -2.37 29.99 5.54
N GLY A 34 -3.35 29.69 6.39
CA GLY A 34 -4.16 28.47 6.28
C GLY A 34 -5.02 28.42 5.02
N ARG A 35 -5.56 29.55 4.55
CA ARG A 35 -6.26 29.59 3.25
C ARG A 35 -5.34 29.29 2.07
N ARG A 36 -4.11 29.81 2.08
CA ARG A 36 -3.10 29.49 1.05
C ARG A 36 -2.71 28.02 1.09
N TRP A 37 -2.44 27.50 2.29
CA TRP A 37 -2.12 26.08 2.49
C TRP A 37 -3.26 25.18 2.00
N LEU A 38 -4.51 25.46 2.38
CA LEU A 38 -5.67 24.66 2.00
C LEU A 38 -5.82 24.56 0.48
N LYS A 39 -5.64 25.67 -0.24
CA LYS A 39 -5.70 25.70 -1.71
C LYS A 39 -4.60 24.82 -2.34
N GLN A 40 -3.37 24.89 -1.82
CA GLN A 40 -2.27 24.07 -2.30
C GLN A 40 -2.47 22.59 -1.98
N ALA A 41 -2.84 22.27 -0.73
CA ALA A 41 -2.98 20.90 -0.25
C ALA A 41 -4.12 20.13 -0.96
N LYS A 42 -5.17 20.83 -1.40
CA LYS A 42 -6.24 20.24 -2.21
C LYS A 42 -5.87 20.02 -3.68
N THR A 43 -4.79 20.63 -4.17
CA THR A 43 -4.39 20.47 -5.57
C THR A 43 -3.89 19.06 -5.81
N GLY A 44 -4.49 18.33 -6.74
CA GLY A 44 -4.13 16.93 -7.04
C GLY A 44 -4.72 15.89 -6.08
N MET A 45 -5.60 16.30 -5.16
CA MET A 45 -6.30 15.39 -4.24
C MET A 45 -7.80 15.38 -4.52
N SER A 46 -8.41 14.19 -4.56
CA SER A 46 -9.87 14.09 -4.65
C SER A 46 -10.55 14.50 -3.35
N ASP A 47 -11.77 15.03 -3.43
CA ASP A 47 -12.54 15.45 -2.24
C ASP A 47 -12.78 14.29 -1.26
N ALA A 48 -12.95 13.07 -1.77
CA ALA A 48 -13.14 11.89 -0.93
C ALA A 48 -11.87 11.55 -0.12
N ARG A 49 -10.69 11.64 -0.76
CA ARG A 49 -9.40 11.47 -0.09
C ARG A 49 -9.14 12.60 0.91
N TRP A 50 -9.48 13.85 0.56
CA TRP A 50 -9.39 14.99 1.47
C TRP A 50 -10.22 14.76 2.74
N ARG A 51 -11.48 14.33 2.59
CA ARG A 51 -12.37 14.08 3.73
C ARG A 51 -11.86 12.98 4.64
N LYS A 52 -11.33 11.89 4.08
CA LYS A 52 -10.74 10.81 4.86
C LYS A 52 -9.49 11.26 5.64
N GLU A 53 -8.53 11.87 4.95
CA GLU A 53 -7.20 12.17 5.51
C GLU A 53 -7.22 13.43 6.39
N PHE A 54 -7.94 14.48 6.00
CA PHE A 54 -7.88 15.79 6.64
C PHE A 54 -9.11 16.12 7.49
N GLU A 55 -10.32 15.77 7.05
CA GLU A 55 -11.55 16.04 7.83
C GLU A 55 -11.81 14.97 8.91
N ILE A 56 -11.02 13.88 8.90
CA ILE A 56 -11.15 12.73 9.82
C ILE A 56 -12.57 12.15 9.72
N ASP A 57 -13.09 12.10 8.50
CA ASP A 57 -14.35 11.47 8.16
C ASP A 57 -14.10 9.99 7.87
N TYR A 58 -14.29 9.17 8.90
CA TYR A 58 -14.12 7.71 8.82
C TYR A 58 -15.09 7.04 7.84
N GLY A 59 -16.14 7.73 7.38
CA GLY A 59 -17.12 7.25 6.40
C GLY A 59 -16.89 7.73 4.96
N ALA A 60 -15.94 8.65 4.71
CA ALA A 60 -15.80 9.35 3.43
C ALA A 60 -15.47 8.47 2.21
N LEU A 61 -14.93 7.26 2.42
CA LEU A 61 -14.68 6.28 1.35
C LEU A 61 -15.54 5.02 1.49
N SER A 62 -16.52 5.02 2.40
CA SER A 62 -17.40 3.85 2.58
C SER A 62 -18.20 3.58 1.30
N GLY A 63 -18.02 2.41 0.72
CA GLY A 63 -18.70 1.98 -0.50
C GLY A 63 -18.06 2.44 -1.82
N GLN A 64 -17.01 3.26 -1.79
CA GLN A 64 -16.25 3.62 -2.98
C GLN A 64 -15.10 2.62 -3.23
N ARG A 65 -14.74 2.40 -4.49
CA ARG A 65 -13.55 1.63 -4.85
C ARG A 65 -12.32 2.33 -4.26
N VAL A 66 -11.41 1.57 -3.66
CA VAL A 66 -10.14 2.09 -3.13
C VAL A 66 -9.30 2.74 -4.24
N PHE A 67 -9.34 2.14 -5.45
CA PHE A 67 -8.72 2.64 -6.66
C PHE A 67 -9.79 2.86 -7.74
N PRO A 68 -10.49 4.01 -7.74
CA PRO A 68 -11.57 4.25 -8.69
C PRO A 68 -11.09 4.38 -10.13
N GLU A 69 -9.85 4.81 -10.34
CA GLU A 69 -9.20 4.97 -11.65
C GLU A 69 -8.63 3.66 -12.22
N PHE A 70 -8.71 2.54 -11.47
CA PHE A 70 -8.21 1.28 -11.98
C PHE A 70 -9.13 0.77 -13.09
N GLU A 71 -8.61 0.83 -14.32
CA GLU A 71 -9.25 0.30 -15.52
C GLU A 71 -8.46 -0.89 -16.06
N PRO A 72 -9.03 -2.12 -16.08
CA PRO A 72 -8.31 -3.30 -16.55
C PRO A 72 -7.79 -3.19 -17.99
N SER A 73 -8.52 -2.51 -18.88
CA SER A 73 -8.10 -2.28 -20.27
C SER A 73 -6.80 -1.49 -20.41
N VAL A 74 -6.45 -0.70 -19.39
CA VAL A 74 -5.26 0.16 -19.34
C VAL A 74 -4.18 -0.46 -18.47
N HIS A 75 -4.56 -1.01 -17.31
CA HIS A 75 -3.63 -1.43 -16.27
C HIS A 75 -3.31 -2.92 -16.28
N VAL A 76 -4.08 -3.75 -17.00
CA VAL A 76 -3.79 -5.18 -17.16
C VAL A 76 -3.20 -5.39 -18.54
N VAL A 77 -1.91 -5.66 -18.56
CA VAL A 77 -1.17 -5.97 -19.78
C VAL A 77 -1.22 -7.47 -20.08
N HIS A 78 -1.13 -7.81 -21.36
CA HIS A 78 -0.90 -9.20 -21.76
C HIS A 78 0.46 -9.68 -21.29
N LEU A 79 0.56 -10.98 -21.01
CA LEU A 79 1.83 -11.59 -20.65
C LEU A 79 2.85 -11.39 -21.77
N PHE A 80 4.01 -10.85 -21.40
CA PHE A 80 5.18 -10.71 -22.26
C PHE A 80 6.40 -11.31 -21.56
N GLN A 81 7.45 -11.58 -22.33
CA GLN A 81 8.70 -12.08 -21.78
C GLN A 81 9.38 -10.98 -20.97
N LEU A 82 10.03 -11.35 -19.87
CA LEU A 82 10.78 -10.42 -19.02
C LEU A 82 12.27 -10.81 -19.07
N PRO A 83 13.02 -10.37 -20.10
CA PRO A 83 14.44 -10.69 -20.21
C PRO A 83 15.21 -10.30 -18.93
N PRO A 84 16.01 -11.20 -18.34
CA PRO A 84 16.72 -10.95 -17.08
C PRO A 84 17.72 -9.80 -17.12
N ASP A 85 18.24 -9.52 -18.31
CA ASP A 85 19.22 -8.48 -18.57
C ASP A 85 18.60 -7.08 -18.65
N GLU A 86 17.28 -7.01 -18.85
CA GLU A 86 16.48 -5.79 -18.92
C GLU A 86 15.65 -5.55 -17.66
N TRP A 87 15.13 -6.61 -17.04
CA TRP A 87 14.18 -6.55 -15.92
C TRP A 87 14.76 -7.13 -14.64
N THR A 88 14.62 -6.41 -13.54
CA THR A 88 14.92 -6.91 -12.19
C THR A 88 13.62 -7.27 -11.47
N LEU A 89 13.55 -8.50 -10.94
CA LEU A 89 12.39 -8.96 -10.18
C LEU A 89 12.61 -8.80 -8.67
N TYR A 90 11.66 -8.17 -8.00
CA TYR A 90 11.56 -8.03 -6.55
C TYR A 90 10.34 -8.78 -6.04
N MET A 91 10.42 -9.33 -4.82
CA MET A 91 9.27 -9.92 -4.13
C MET A 91 8.90 -9.09 -2.90
N ALA A 92 7.62 -8.77 -2.78
CA ALA A 92 7.00 -8.17 -1.62
C ALA A 92 6.14 -9.19 -0.88
N CYS A 93 6.13 -9.11 0.46
CA CYS A 93 5.33 -9.95 1.33
C CYS A 93 4.56 -9.07 2.32
N ASP A 94 3.26 -9.31 2.44
CA ASP A 94 2.38 -8.72 3.47
C ASP A 94 2.00 -9.81 4.48
N PRO A 95 2.76 -9.93 5.59
CA PRO A 95 2.48 -10.92 6.61
C PRO A 95 1.28 -10.50 7.46
N HIS A 96 0.30 -11.39 7.57
CA HIS A 96 -0.89 -11.18 8.41
C HIS A 96 -1.00 -12.27 9.50
N PRO A 97 -1.34 -11.90 10.76
CA PRO A 97 -1.33 -12.84 11.88
C PRO A 97 -2.51 -13.83 11.90
N ARG A 98 -3.58 -13.58 11.14
CA ARG A 98 -4.84 -14.36 11.18
C ARG A 98 -5.26 -14.94 9.84
N THR A 99 -4.63 -14.50 8.76
CA THR A 99 -4.95 -14.91 7.39
C THR A 99 -3.65 -15.20 6.67
N PRO A 100 -3.69 -15.91 5.54
CA PRO A 100 -2.47 -16.21 4.84
C PRO A 100 -1.74 -14.95 4.37
N HIS A 101 -0.41 -15.05 4.32
CA HIS A 101 0.44 -13.98 3.83
C HIS A 101 0.20 -13.77 2.34
N ALA A 102 0.19 -12.51 1.90
CA ALA A 102 0.10 -12.17 0.49
C ALA A 102 1.50 -11.88 -0.07
N PHE A 103 1.76 -12.35 -1.28
CA PHE A 103 3.02 -12.18 -1.99
C PHE A 103 2.78 -11.54 -3.35
N LEU A 104 3.72 -10.69 -3.76
CA LEU A 104 3.68 -10.03 -5.05
C LEU A 104 5.09 -9.99 -5.63
N TRP A 105 5.21 -10.33 -6.91
CA TRP A 105 6.45 -10.17 -7.67
C TRP A 105 6.31 -8.95 -8.56
N LEU A 106 7.26 -8.04 -8.47
CA LEU A 106 7.32 -6.77 -9.21
C LEU A 106 8.56 -6.76 -10.08
N ALA A 107 8.39 -6.64 -11.39
CA ALA A 107 9.48 -6.46 -12.33
C ALA A 107 9.66 -4.98 -12.63
N ILE A 108 10.92 -4.51 -12.61
CA ILE A 108 11.28 -3.13 -12.91
C ILE A 108 12.42 -3.12 -13.94
N ASN A 109 12.29 -2.34 -15.01
CA ASN A 109 13.36 -2.15 -16.00
C ASN A 109 14.21 -0.90 -15.72
N ARG A 110 15.20 -0.63 -16.60
CA ARG A 110 16.15 0.49 -16.42
C ARG A 110 15.50 1.86 -16.59
N GLU A 111 14.40 1.90 -17.32
CA GLU A 111 13.57 3.07 -17.59
C GLU A 111 12.59 3.37 -16.44
N GLY A 112 12.48 2.45 -15.47
CA GLY A 112 11.60 2.57 -14.31
C GLY A 112 10.16 2.13 -14.58
N GLU A 113 9.90 1.46 -15.71
CA GLU A 113 8.62 0.82 -15.97
C GLU A 113 8.44 -0.37 -15.03
N MET A 114 7.20 -0.58 -14.60
CA MET A 114 6.87 -1.58 -13.57
C MET A 114 5.73 -2.46 -14.04
N VAL A 115 5.88 -3.77 -13.85
CA VAL A 115 4.82 -4.74 -14.09
C VAL A 115 4.77 -5.76 -12.95
N VAL A 116 3.56 -6.21 -12.62
CA VAL A 116 3.33 -7.28 -11.65
C VAL A 116 3.09 -8.57 -12.44
N PRO A 117 4.12 -9.38 -12.73
CA PRO A 117 3.95 -10.62 -13.47
C PRO A 117 3.19 -11.70 -12.69
N PHE A 118 3.24 -11.64 -11.36
CA PHE A 118 2.60 -12.64 -10.52
C PHE A 118 2.27 -12.11 -9.14
N SER A 119 1.19 -12.63 -8.57
CA SER A 119 0.83 -12.44 -7.17
C SER A 119 0.30 -13.76 -6.63
N TRP A 120 0.60 -14.05 -5.38
CA TRP A 120 0.12 -15.24 -4.71
C TRP A 120 -0.48 -14.90 -3.36
N TRP A 121 -1.74 -15.26 -3.20
CA TRP A 121 -2.40 -15.28 -1.92
C TRP A 121 -3.08 -16.65 -1.79
N PRO A 122 -2.60 -17.53 -0.89
CA PRO A 122 -3.09 -18.91 -0.84
C PRO A 122 -4.45 -18.98 -0.14
N GLU A 123 -5.49 -18.50 -0.83
CA GLU A 123 -6.87 -18.45 -0.34
C GLU A 123 -7.38 -19.83 0.10
N TYR A 124 -6.93 -20.91 -0.56
CA TYR A 124 -7.26 -22.28 -0.20
C TYR A 124 -6.89 -22.62 1.25
N MET A 125 -5.89 -21.97 1.84
CA MET A 125 -5.53 -22.19 3.25
C MET A 125 -6.63 -21.66 4.19
N VAL A 126 -7.29 -20.56 3.83
CA VAL A 126 -8.47 -20.06 4.57
C VAL A 126 -9.62 -21.04 4.41
N GLN A 127 -9.91 -21.45 3.17
CA GLN A 127 -11.06 -22.30 2.85
C GLN A 127 -10.99 -23.68 3.54
N ASN A 128 -9.78 -24.19 3.77
CA ASN A 128 -9.54 -25.49 4.41
C ASN A 128 -9.21 -25.39 5.92
N ASN A 129 -9.34 -24.21 6.53
CA ASN A 129 -8.95 -23.95 7.93
C ASN A 129 -7.49 -24.38 8.24
N PHE A 130 -6.61 -24.27 7.24
CA PHE A 130 -5.22 -24.65 7.32
C PHE A 130 -4.39 -23.48 7.82
N HIS A 131 -3.68 -23.70 8.94
CA HIS A 131 -2.77 -22.71 9.48
C HIS A 131 -1.37 -22.96 8.93
N ALA A 132 -1.00 -22.19 7.91
CA ALA A 132 0.30 -22.33 7.27
C ALA A 132 1.45 -21.93 8.20
N THR A 133 2.46 -22.79 8.22
CA THR A 133 3.74 -22.53 8.86
C THR A 133 4.64 -21.73 7.92
N VAL A 134 5.72 -21.17 8.46
CA VAL A 134 6.78 -20.55 7.66
C VAL A 134 7.33 -21.52 6.61
N LYS A 135 7.40 -22.82 6.92
CA LYS A 135 7.89 -23.84 5.99
C LYS A 135 6.98 -23.98 4.77
N ASP A 136 5.67 -23.99 4.97
CA ASP A 136 4.69 -24.10 3.89
C ASP A 136 4.79 -22.92 2.91
N TYR A 137 5.02 -21.71 3.44
CA TYR A 137 5.27 -20.54 2.60
C TYR A 137 6.58 -20.62 1.83
N ILE A 138 7.66 -21.08 2.47
CA ILE A 138 8.96 -21.24 1.79
C ILE A 138 8.83 -22.21 0.60
N GLU A 139 8.10 -23.31 0.78
CA GLU A 139 7.87 -24.29 -0.29
C GLU A 139 7.06 -23.68 -1.44
N GLY A 140 5.92 -23.04 -1.14
CA GLY A 140 5.11 -22.40 -2.17
C GLY A 140 5.83 -21.25 -2.91
N VAL A 141 6.59 -20.42 -2.18
CA VAL A 141 7.42 -19.37 -2.80
C VAL A 141 8.44 -19.97 -3.74
N ARG A 142 9.14 -21.05 -3.35
CA ARG A 142 10.13 -21.70 -4.23
C ARG A 142 9.51 -22.25 -5.50
N GLU A 143 8.36 -22.91 -5.40
CA GLU A 143 7.64 -23.43 -6.58
C GLU A 143 7.26 -22.31 -7.55
N ILE A 144 6.78 -21.18 -7.02
CA ILE A 144 6.45 -20.00 -7.83
C ILE A 144 7.71 -19.41 -8.45
N GLU A 145 8.78 -19.22 -7.70
CA GLU A 145 10.03 -18.68 -8.22
C GLU A 145 10.63 -19.57 -9.32
N GLU A 146 10.56 -20.89 -9.16
CA GLU A 146 10.95 -21.84 -10.21
C GLU A 146 10.06 -21.74 -11.45
N TYR A 147 8.74 -21.56 -11.27
CA TYR A 147 7.81 -21.32 -12.36
C TYR A 147 8.12 -20.01 -13.09
N LEU A 148 8.37 -18.92 -12.36
CA LEU A 148 8.69 -17.60 -12.94
C LEU A 148 10.01 -17.64 -13.70
N ALA A 149 11.04 -18.31 -13.17
CA ALA A 149 12.31 -18.48 -13.86
C ALA A 149 12.13 -19.22 -15.21
N LYS A 150 11.25 -20.23 -15.27
CA LYS A 150 10.96 -21.00 -16.49
C LYS A 150 10.05 -20.26 -17.48
N SER A 151 9.02 -19.57 -16.98
CA SER A 151 7.95 -19.00 -17.79
C SER A 151 8.22 -17.57 -18.27
N LEU A 152 9.01 -16.82 -17.52
CA LEU A 152 9.35 -15.42 -17.80
C LEU A 152 10.80 -15.24 -18.23
N LEU A 153 11.57 -16.32 -18.32
CA LEU A 153 13.03 -16.35 -18.55
C LEU A 153 13.86 -15.63 -17.47
N ALA A 154 13.28 -15.20 -16.34
CA ALA A 154 13.97 -14.47 -15.27
C ALA A 154 15.06 -15.31 -14.57
N GLU A 155 16.35 -15.11 -14.87
CA GLU A 155 17.47 -15.87 -14.29
C GLU A 155 17.75 -15.57 -12.81
N LYS A 156 17.26 -14.46 -12.27
CA LYS A 156 17.55 -14.09 -10.87
C LYS A 156 16.50 -13.19 -10.23
N ILE A 157 15.91 -13.67 -9.14
CA ILE A 157 15.01 -12.90 -8.29
C ILE A 157 15.84 -12.28 -7.17
N HIS A 158 15.85 -10.94 -7.13
CA HIS A 158 16.54 -10.21 -6.08
C HIS A 158 15.57 -9.94 -4.93
N ILE A 159 15.65 -10.75 -3.88
CA ILE A 159 14.96 -10.49 -2.63
C ILE A 159 15.67 -9.32 -1.94
N ARG A 160 15.06 -8.13 -1.97
CA ARG A 160 15.40 -7.04 -1.06
C ARG A 160 14.21 -6.80 -0.17
N VAL A 161 14.31 -7.23 1.08
CA VAL A 161 13.37 -6.78 2.12
C VAL A 161 13.50 -5.25 2.15
N MET A 162 12.42 -4.55 1.82
CA MET A 162 12.34 -3.11 2.06
C MET A 162 12.38 -2.92 3.57
N ASP A 163 13.58 -2.61 4.06
CA ASP A 163 13.79 -2.16 5.42
C ASP A 163 13.02 -0.85 5.60
N SER A 164 11.92 -0.90 6.34
CA SER A 164 10.98 0.21 6.54
C SER A 164 11.62 1.39 7.27
N GLU A 165 12.85 1.24 7.79
CA GLU A 165 13.56 2.28 8.52
C GLU A 165 14.37 3.26 7.63
N ARG A 166 14.55 2.98 6.33
CA ARG A 166 15.43 3.80 5.47
C ARG A 166 14.76 4.92 4.64
N SER A 167 13.45 5.12 4.75
CA SER A 167 12.74 6.13 3.93
C SER A 167 12.67 7.54 4.51
N MET A 168 13.26 7.82 5.69
CA MET A 168 13.24 9.15 6.30
C MET A 168 14.60 9.87 6.26
N ARG A 169 15.30 9.90 5.13
CA ARG A 169 16.37 10.89 4.88
C ARG A 169 16.47 11.22 3.39
N PHE A 170 15.61 12.11 2.92
CA PHE A 170 15.92 12.96 1.78
C PHE A 170 15.51 14.40 2.12
N SER A 171 16.57 15.23 2.21
CA SER A 171 16.67 16.71 2.29
C SER A 171 15.70 17.45 3.20
#